data_AF-A0A7X6PTR9-F1
#
_entry.id   AF-A0A7X6PTR9-F1
#
_cell.length_a   1.000
_cell.length_b   1.000
_cell.length_c   1.000
_cell.angle_alpha   90.00
_cell.angle_beta   90.00
_cell.angle_gamma   90.00
#
_symmetry.space_group_name_H-M   'P 1'
#
loop_
_entity.id
_entity.type
_entity.pdbx_description
1 polymer ?
#
loop_
_entity_poly.entity_id
_entity_poly.type
_entity_poly.pdbx_seq_one_letter_code
_entity_poly.pdbx_strand_id
1 'polypeptide(L)'
;MAAHLTEKENFLRVARGDIPEYVPVVLKKSLNDPSLMAICDPAIIGDFRGPKGGLDPWGVPFVVSDAVDFTAMPKASDFILTDITKWRDVIKAPDYSGFDWEAAAKADWAKYIKDPDVTSLTISGFADIFQQFVGMMGFTQALMALYEEPEEVEALFDYMLEHALYIT
;
A
#
# COMPACT_ATOMS: atom_id res chain seq x y z
N MET A 1 -22.13 7.01 37.10
CA MET A 1 -21.35 7.67 36.05
C MET A 1 -21.41 6.76 34.83
N ALA A 2 -21.74 7.28 33.64
CA ALA A 2 -21.62 6.47 32.42
C ALA A 2 -20.14 6.14 32.21
N ALA A 3 -19.82 4.88 31.88
CA ALA A 3 -18.45 4.51 31.57
C ALA A 3 -18.05 5.17 30.25
N HIS A 4 -16.96 5.95 30.26
CA HIS A 4 -16.38 6.53 29.05
C HIS A 4 -15.78 5.43 28.17
N LEU A 5 -15.86 5.59 26.86
CA LEU A 5 -15.19 4.70 25.91
C LEU A 5 -13.66 4.86 25.98
N THR A 6 -12.93 3.78 25.74
CA THR A 6 -11.49 3.87 25.45
C THR A 6 -11.25 4.63 24.13
N GLU A 7 -10.03 5.16 23.94
CA GLU A 7 -9.63 5.82 22.67
C GLU A 7 -9.85 4.88 21.47
N LYS A 8 -9.52 3.58 21.61
CA LYS A 8 -9.72 2.55 20.58
C LYS A 8 -11.19 2.26 20.31
N GLU A 9 -12.02 2.08 21.33
CA GLU A 9 -13.46 1.86 21.13
C GLU A 9 -14.13 3.07 20.46
N ASN A 10 -13.72 4.29 20.84
CA ASN A 10 -14.21 5.52 20.23
C ASN A 10 -13.79 5.61 18.74
N PHE A 11 -12.56 5.23 18.40
CA PHE A 11 -12.07 5.14 17.02
C PHE A 11 -12.83 4.10 16.19
N LEU A 12 -13.07 2.92 16.75
CA LEU A 12 -13.78 1.85 16.05
C LEU A 12 -15.26 2.18 15.75
N ARG A 13 -15.88 3.10 16.48
CA ARG A 13 -17.18 3.66 16.10
C ARG A 13 -17.10 4.42 14.78
N VAL A 14 -16.09 5.28 14.62
CA VAL A 14 -15.87 6.00 13.37
C VAL A 14 -15.62 5.01 12.22
N ALA A 15 -14.79 4.00 12.42
CA ALA A 15 -14.52 2.97 11.41
C ALA A 15 -15.78 2.19 10.98
N ARG A 16 -16.79 2.10 11.85
CA ARG A 16 -18.09 1.44 11.57
C ARG A 16 -19.15 2.41 11.03
N GLY A 17 -18.86 3.71 10.96
CA GLY A 17 -19.81 4.75 10.55
C GLY A 17 -20.74 5.24 11.66
N ASP A 18 -20.46 4.90 12.93
CA ASP A 18 -21.22 5.34 14.10
C ASP A 18 -20.74 6.72 14.61
N ILE A 19 -21.58 7.38 15.42
CA ILE A 19 -21.21 8.64 16.09
C ILE A 19 -20.26 8.34 17.27
N PRO A 20 -19.03 8.90 17.26
CA PRO A 20 -18.09 8.77 18.38
C PRO A 20 -18.48 9.70 19.54
N GLU A 21 -17.95 9.45 20.73
CA GLU A 21 -18.09 10.32 21.91
C GLU A 21 -17.34 11.65 21.73
N TYR A 22 -16.22 11.63 21.01
CA TYR A 22 -15.40 12.78 20.64
C TYR A 22 -14.58 12.48 19.37
N VAL A 23 -13.96 13.49 18.76
CA VAL A 23 -13.12 13.33 17.56
C VAL A 23 -11.86 12.51 17.90
N PRO A 24 -11.63 11.31 17.31
CA PRO A 24 -10.43 10.52 17.58
C PRO A 24 -9.16 11.21 17.08
N VAL A 25 -8.06 11.07 17.82
CA VAL A 25 -6.73 11.53 17.41
C VAL A 25 -5.83 10.32 17.19
N VAL A 26 -5.51 10.03 15.93
CA VAL A 26 -4.75 8.83 15.53
C VAL A 26 -3.23 9.03 15.52
N LEU A 27 -2.77 10.28 15.63
CA LEU A 27 -1.35 10.62 15.65
C LEU A 27 -0.70 10.21 16.97
N LYS A 28 0.55 9.76 16.89
CA LYS A 28 1.35 9.43 18.08
C LYS A 28 1.63 10.67 18.92
N LYS A 29 1.45 10.55 20.24
CA LYS A 29 1.86 11.56 21.22
C LYS A 29 3.40 11.61 21.33
N SER A 30 4.08 10.48 21.11
CA SER A 30 5.54 10.32 21.08
C SER A 30 5.95 9.10 20.24
N LEU A 31 7.21 9.03 19.79
CA LEU A 31 7.76 7.89 19.05
C LEU A 31 7.68 6.56 19.84
N ASN A 32 7.66 6.64 21.17
CA ASN A 32 7.67 5.48 22.06
C ASN A 32 6.27 4.98 22.44
N ASP A 33 5.24 5.80 22.29
CA ASP A 33 3.87 5.44 22.68
C ASP A 33 3.24 4.50 21.65
N PRO A 34 2.42 3.50 22.08
CA PRO A 34 1.58 2.75 21.15
C PRO A 34 0.63 3.73 20.44
N SER A 35 0.58 3.69 19.11
CA SER A 35 -0.36 4.50 18.35
C SER A 35 -1.77 3.90 18.46
N LEU A 36 -2.78 4.77 18.48
CA LEU A 36 -4.18 4.38 18.33
C LEU A 36 -4.41 3.63 17.00
N MET A 37 -3.70 4.04 15.95
CA MET A 37 -3.73 3.41 14.63
C MET A 37 -2.33 3.00 14.21
N ALA A 38 -2.15 1.74 13.85
CA ALA A 38 -0.94 1.25 13.19
C ALA A 38 -1.26 0.97 11.72
N ILE A 39 -0.70 1.78 10.83
CA ILE A 39 -0.77 1.52 9.39
C ILE A 39 0.21 0.39 9.10
N CYS A 40 -0.35 -0.75 8.70
CA CYS A 40 0.38 -1.94 8.33
C CYS A 40 0.45 -2.01 6.81
N ASP A 41 1.67 -2.01 6.29
CA ASP A 41 1.96 -2.37 4.90
C ASP A 41 2.35 -3.85 4.91
N PRO A 42 1.47 -4.78 4.49
CA PRO A 42 1.75 -6.21 4.60
C PRO A 42 3.00 -6.58 3.82
N ALA A 43 3.84 -7.46 4.38
CA ALA A 43 5.16 -7.77 3.80
C ALA A 43 5.09 -8.14 2.30
N ILE A 44 4.05 -8.87 1.90
CA ILE A 44 3.81 -9.33 0.53
C ILE A 44 3.63 -8.19 -0.50
N ILE A 45 3.13 -7.03 -0.09
CA ILE A 45 2.80 -5.90 -1.00
C ILE A 45 3.37 -4.55 -0.51
N GLY A 46 4.17 -4.56 0.55
CA GLY A 46 4.55 -3.35 1.28
C GLY A 46 6.05 -3.20 1.53
N ASP A 47 6.82 -4.28 1.57
CA ASP A 47 8.21 -4.24 2.04
C ASP A 47 9.13 -3.35 1.20
N PHE A 48 8.86 -3.23 -0.12
CA PHE A 48 9.61 -2.35 -1.02
C PHE A 48 9.47 -0.86 -0.69
N ARG A 49 8.46 -0.47 0.09
CA ARG A 49 8.24 0.92 0.52
C ARG A 49 9.08 1.30 1.74
N GLY A 50 9.76 0.32 2.35
CA GLY A 50 10.67 0.56 3.47
C GLY A 50 11.96 1.28 3.05
N PRO A 51 12.83 1.62 4.03
CA PRO A 51 14.04 2.43 3.80
C PRO A 51 15.14 1.72 2.99
N LYS A 52 14.84 0.55 2.44
CA LYS A 52 15.74 -0.24 1.59
C LYS A 52 15.33 -0.21 0.11
N GLY A 53 14.14 0.28 -0.22
CA GLY A 53 13.56 0.12 -1.55
C GLY A 53 13.29 -1.36 -1.87
N GLY A 54 13.15 -1.68 -3.16
CA GLY A 54 12.89 -3.05 -3.61
C GLY A 54 12.20 -3.08 -4.97
N LEU A 55 11.61 -4.22 -5.30
CA LEU A 55 10.68 -4.32 -6.42
C LEU A 55 9.26 -4.35 -5.85
N ASP A 56 8.35 -3.61 -6.48
CA ASP A 56 6.93 -3.81 -6.22
C ASP A 56 6.44 -5.15 -6.82
N PRO A 57 5.21 -5.59 -6.53
CA PRO A 57 4.68 -6.86 -7.03
C PRO A 57 4.71 -7.00 -8.56
N TRP A 58 4.67 -5.88 -9.30
CA TRP A 58 4.68 -5.84 -10.76
C TRP A 58 6.08 -5.72 -11.37
N GLY A 59 7.12 -5.66 -10.52
CA GLY A 59 8.52 -5.55 -10.94
C GLY A 59 9.02 -4.11 -11.12
N VAL A 60 8.26 -3.11 -10.70
CA VAL A 60 8.70 -1.70 -10.73
C VAL A 60 9.78 -1.51 -9.66
N PRO A 61 10.97 -1.00 -10.01
CA PRO A 61 12.02 -0.74 -9.04
C PRO A 61 11.74 0.51 -8.20
N PHE A 62 11.77 0.35 -6.89
CA PHE A 62 11.74 1.42 -5.90
C PHE A 62 13.12 1.65 -5.31
N VAL A 63 13.54 2.92 -5.30
CA VAL A 63 14.84 3.38 -4.83
C VAL A 63 14.67 4.35 -3.67
N VAL A 64 15.70 4.44 -2.83
CA VAL A 64 15.77 5.31 -1.66
C VAL A 64 17.01 6.19 -1.75
N SER A 65 16.94 7.39 -1.18
CA SER A 65 18.10 8.26 -1.02
C SER A 65 18.01 9.08 0.27
N ASP A 66 19.15 9.57 0.72
CA ASP A 66 19.27 10.48 1.86
C ASP A 66 18.51 11.80 1.64
N ALA A 67 18.47 12.29 0.40
CA ALA A 67 17.78 13.51 0.00
C ALA A 67 16.26 13.50 0.25
N VAL A 68 15.65 12.32 0.43
CA VAL A 68 14.23 12.14 0.72
C VAL A 68 13.98 11.35 2.02
N ASP A 69 14.94 11.43 2.95
CA ASP A 69 14.89 10.72 4.24
C ASP A 69 14.63 9.20 4.09
N PHE A 70 15.21 8.59 3.04
CA PHE A 70 15.03 7.19 2.68
C PHE A 70 13.59 6.77 2.38
N THR A 71 12.72 7.71 2.02
CA THR A 71 11.40 7.40 1.48
C THR A 71 11.56 6.70 0.13
N ALA A 72 11.01 5.50 0.01
CA ALA A 72 11.08 4.74 -1.24
C ALA A 72 10.19 5.36 -2.31
N MET A 73 10.75 5.57 -3.50
CA MET A 73 10.05 6.10 -4.68
C MET A 73 10.33 5.24 -5.91
N PRO A 74 9.39 5.14 -6.87
CA PRO A 74 9.68 4.51 -8.15
C PRO A 74 10.90 5.15 -8.79
N LYS A 75 11.79 4.32 -9.35
CA LYS A 75 12.97 4.80 -10.07
C LYS A 75 12.50 5.65 -11.24
N ALA A 76 12.94 6.91 -11.28
CA ALA A 76 12.55 7.87 -12.31
C ALA A 76 13.26 7.66 -13.67
N SER A 77 13.86 6.49 -13.88
CA SER A 77 14.54 6.10 -15.12
C SER A 77 14.45 4.59 -15.31
N ASP A 78 14.67 4.12 -16.54
CA ASP A 78 14.61 2.69 -16.91
C ASP A 78 13.25 2.05 -16.58
N PHE A 79 12.19 2.74 -17.01
CA PHE A 79 10.80 2.28 -16.88
C PHE A 79 10.60 0.91 -17.51
N ILE A 80 9.86 0.04 -16.84
CA ILE A 80 9.65 -1.34 -17.29
C ILE A 80 8.74 -1.40 -18.50
N LEU A 81 7.86 -0.42 -18.70
CA LEU A 81 6.94 -0.35 -19.83
C LEU A 81 7.17 0.94 -20.62
N THR A 82 7.67 0.82 -21.84
CA THR A 82 7.94 1.99 -22.71
C THR A 82 6.92 2.18 -23.83
N ASP A 83 6.08 1.16 -24.08
CA ASP A 83 5.08 1.13 -25.14
C ASP A 83 3.86 0.39 -24.62
N ILE A 84 2.76 1.12 -24.38
CA ILE A 84 1.54 0.57 -23.78
C ILE A 84 0.95 -0.54 -24.64
N THR A 85 1.04 -0.47 -25.97
CA THR A 85 0.48 -1.48 -26.89
C THR A 85 1.15 -2.84 -26.74
N LYS A 86 2.33 -2.89 -26.11
CA LYS A 86 3.13 -4.10 -25.87
C LYS A 86 3.11 -4.59 -24.42
N TRP A 87 2.20 -4.07 -23.59
CA TRP A 87 2.20 -4.39 -22.16
C TRP A 87 2.12 -5.90 -21.87
N ARG A 88 1.43 -6.67 -22.73
CA ARG A 88 1.23 -8.13 -22.60
C ARG A 88 2.55 -8.91 -22.65
N ASP A 89 3.53 -8.40 -23.38
CA ASP A 89 4.85 -9.03 -23.49
C ASP A 89 5.70 -8.77 -22.24
N VAL A 90 5.48 -7.63 -21.58
CA VAL A 90 6.38 -7.11 -20.55
C VAL A 90 5.84 -7.28 -19.14
N ILE A 91 4.59 -6.89 -18.90
CA ILE A 91 3.95 -6.95 -17.60
C ILE A 91 3.55 -8.40 -17.32
N LYS A 92 3.93 -8.89 -16.13
CA LYS A 92 3.61 -10.22 -15.64
C LYS A 92 2.89 -10.10 -14.32
N ALA A 93 1.79 -10.85 -14.17
CA ALA A 93 1.08 -10.96 -12.90
C ALA A 93 2.04 -11.39 -11.79
N PRO A 94 1.93 -10.79 -10.59
CA PRO A 94 2.67 -11.26 -9.43
C PRO A 94 2.26 -12.70 -9.10
N ASP A 95 3.24 -13.55 -8.76
CA ASP A 95 2.98 -14.91 -8.29
C ASP A 95 3.08 -14.95 -6.77
N TYR A 96 1.95 -15.23 -6.12
CA TYR A 96 1.85 -15.39 -4.67
C TYR A 96 1.84 -16.87 -4.25
N SER A 97 2.04 -17.80 -5.18
CA SER A 97 2.08 -19.22 -4.88
C SER A 97 3.25 -19.53 -3.94
N GLY A 98 2.96 -20.31 -2.88
CA GLY A 98 3.95 -20.66 -1.87
C GLY A 98 4.22 -19.58 -0.81
N PHE A 99 3.52 -18.43 -0.83
CA PHE A 99 3.62 -17.46 0.25
C PHE A 99 3.00 -18.00 1.55
N ASP A 100 3.75 -17.96 2.65
CA ASP A 100 3.28 -18.38 3.97
C ASP A 100 2.49 -17.25 4.65
N TRP A 101 1.19 -17.20 4.35
CA TRP A 101 0.27 -16.20 4.87
C TRP A 101 0.21 -16.14 6.40
N GLU A 102 0.23 -17.30 7.07
CA GLU A 102 0.08 -17.35 8.52
C GLU A 102 1.35 -16.84 9.20
N ALA A 103 2.53 -17.26 8.73
CA ALA A 103 3.80 -16.76 9.25
C ALA A 103 3.96 -15.25 8.98
N ALA A 104 3.61 -14.78 7.79
CA ALA A 104 3.67 -13.37 7.44
C ALA A 104 2.73 -12.52 8.30
N ALA A 105 1.47 -12.93 8.45
CA ALA A 105 0.50 -12.22 9.29
C ALA A 105 0.96 -12.13 10.75
N LYS A 106 1.55 -13.21 11.30
CA LYS A 106 2.13 -13.19 12.66
C LYS A 106 3.32 -12.24 12.76
N ALA A 107 4.19 -12.22 11.76
CA ALA A 107 5.34 -11.33 11.72
C ALA A 107 4.92 -9.85 11.62
N ASP A 108 3.99 -9.53 10.72
CA ASP A 108 3.44 -8.18 10.57
C ASP A 108 2.70 -7.74 11.84
N TRP A 109 1.87 -8.60 12.43
CA TRP A 109 1.22 -8.32 13.70
C TRP A 109 2.24 -7.95 14.80
N ALA A 110 3.29 -8.75 14.97
CA ALA A 110 4.33 -8.50 15.96
C ALA A 110 5.14 -7.22 15.67
N LYS A 111 5.31 -6.86 14.39
CA LYS A 111 6.00 -5.65 13.93
C LYS A 111 5.20 -4.37 14.22
N TYR A 112 3.89 -4.40 13.94
CA TYR A 112 3.05 -3.21 13.96
C TYR A 112 2.25 -3.03 15.26
N ILE A 113 1.87 -4.10 15.95
CA ILE A 113 1.04 -4.07 17.16
C ILE A 113 1.89 -4.25 18.42
N LYS A 114 2.19 -3.13 19.10
CA LYS A 114 2.86 -3.14 20.40
C LYS A 114 1.93 -3.45 21.57
N ASP A 115 0.71 -2.90 21.52
CA ASP A 115 -0.33 -3.08 22.52
C ASP A 115 -1.68 -3.26 21.80
N PRO A 116 -2.27 -4.48 21.81
CA PRO A 116 -3.51 -4.74 21.11
C PRO A 116 -4.74 -4.11 21.77
N ASP A 117 -4.67 -3.68 23.04
CA ASP A 117 -5.80 -3.02 23.71
C ASP A 117 -5.87 -1.54 23.35
N VAL A 118 -4.74 -0.92 23.00
CA VAL A 118 -4.64 0.47 22.57
C VAL A 118 -4.67 0.63 21.05
N THR A 119 -3.98 -0.25 20.32
CA THR A 119 -3.74 -0.09 18.89
C THR A 119 -4.80 -0.80 18.04
N SER A 120 -5.38 -0.07 17.09
CA SER A 120 -6.10 -0.64 15.94
C SER A 120 -5.12 -0.90 14.80
N LEU A 121 -5.16 -2.12 14.26
CA LEU A 121 -4.47 -2.43 13.01
C LEU A 121 -5.28 -1.87 11.86
N THR A 122 -4.64 -1.06 11.01
CA THR A 122 -5.22 -0.58 9.75
C THR A 122 -4.34 -1.09 8.63
N ILE A 123 -4.86 -2.00 7.81
CA ILE A 123 -4.15 -2.44 6.62
C ILE A 123 -4.17 -1.27 5.64
N SER A 124 -2.99 -0.83 5.21
CA SER A 124 -2.84 0.09 4.10
C SER A 124 -3.29 -0.64 2.83
N GLY A 125 -4.50 -0.32 2.37
CA GLY A 125 -5.09 -0.90 1.17
C GLY A 125 -4.52 -0.23 -0.08
N PHE A 126 -3.92 -1.02 -0.96
CA PHE A 126 -3.35 -0.56 -2.22
C PHE A 126 -4.29 -0.92 -3.39
N ALA A 127 -5.08 0.06 -3.81
CA ALA A 127 -5.72 0.06 -5.13
C ALA A 127 -5.09 1.18 -5.99
N ASP A 128 -3.77 1.32 -5.91
CA ASP A 128 -3.05 2.40 -6.57
C ASP A 128 -2.76 2.05 -8.03
N ILE A 129 -3.75 1.54 -8.78
CA ILE A 129 -3.58 1.09 -10.18
C ILE A 129 -2.96 2.21 -11.01
N PHE A 130 -3.44 3.44 -10.80
CA PHE A 130 -2.87 4.62 -11.44
C PHE A 130 -1.40 4.86 -11.06
N GLN A 131 -1.03 4.76 -9.77
CA GLN A 131 0.35 5.02 -9.36
C GLN A 131 1.29 3.88 -9.77
N GLN A 132 0.81 2.63 -9.76
CA GLN A 132 1.53 1.47 -10.27
C GLN A 132 1.78 1.63 -11.77
N PHE A 133 0.75 1.97 -12.54
CA PHE A 133 0.86 2.26 -13.96
C PHE A 133 1.84 3.40 -14.27
N VAL A 134 1.74 4.51 -13.52
CA VAL A 134 2.71 5.61 -13.57
C VAL A 134 4.12 5.14 -13.22
N GLY A 135 4.28 4.23 -12.26
CA GLY A 135 5.57 3.62 -11.93
C GLY A 135 6.12 2.76 -13.05
N MET A 136 5.25 2.10 -13.83
CA MET A 136 5.65 1.26 -14.96
C MET A 136 6.18 2.06 -16.15
N MET A 137 5.57 3.21 -16.47
CA MET A 137 5.86 3.99 -17.69
C MET A 137 6.54 5.34 -17.45
N GLY A 138 6.46 5.86 -16.22
CA GLY A 138 6.73 7.25 -15.91
C GLY A 138 5.50 8.14 -16.11
N PHE A 139 5.42 9.20 -15.32
CA PHE A 139 4.21 10.05 -15.21
C PHE A 139 3.75 10.63 -16.56
N THR A 140 4.65 11.24 -17.33
CA THR A 140 4.29 11.85 -18.61
C THR A 140 3.84 10.82 -19.65
N GLN A 141 4.57 9.70 -19.78
CA GLN A 141 4.22 8.66 -20.75
C GLN A 141 2.92 7.96 -20.38
N ALA A 142 2.69 7.70 -19.09
CA ALA A 142 1.42 7.17 -18.59
C ALA A 142 0.23 8.08 -18.95
N LEU A 143 0.37 9.40 -18.77
CA LEU A 143 -0.68 10.35 -19.14
C LEU A 143 -0.90 10.45 -20.65
N MET A 144 0.16 10.35 -21.45
CA MET A 144 0.03 10.29 -22.91
C MET A 144 -0.69 9.01 -23.34
N ALA A 145 -0.31 7.85 -22.79
CA ALA A 145 -0.96 6.58 -23.07
C ALA A 145 -2.46 6.60 -22.72
N LEU A 146 -2.83 7.21 -21.59
CA LEU A 146 -4.24 7.40 -21.22
C LEU A 146 -5.05 8.20 -22.25
N TYR A 147 -4.40 9.13 -22.97
CA TYR A 147 -5.04 9.97 -23.96
C TYR A 147 -5.01 9.34 -25.37
N GLU A 148 -3.87 8.80 -25.77
CA GLU A 148 -3.61 8.32 -27.14
C GLU A 148 -4.08 6.88 -27.34
N GLU A 149 -3.96 6.02 -26.33
CA GLU A 149 -4.23 4.57 -26.40
C GLU A 149 -5.14 4.10 -25.24
N PRO A 150 -6.33 4.70 -25.04
CA PRO A 150 -7.18 4.44 -23.88
C PRO A 150 -7.63 2.99 -23.75
N GLU A 151 -7.89 2.31 -24.88
CA GLU A 151 -8.31 0.91 -24.92
C GLU A 151 -7.21 -0.04 -24.40
N GLU A 152 -5.95 0.29 -24.70
CA GLU A 152 -4.80 -0.50 -24.24
C GLU A 152 -4.54 -0.30 -22.74
N VAL A 153 -4.75 0.92 -22.25
CA VAL A 153 -4.66 1.22 -20.80
C VAL A 153 -5.79 0.54 -20.04
N GLU A 154 -7.03 0.59 -20.55
CA GLU A 154 -8.17 -0.11 -19.95
C GLU A 154 -7.91 -1.62 -19.86
N ALA A 155 -7.45 -2.23 -20.96
CA ALA A 155 -7.10 -3.65 -20.96
C ALA A 155 -5.99 -4.01 -19.97
N LEU A 156 -4.99 -3.14 -19.79
CA LEU A 156 -3.96 -3.34 -18.77
C LEU A 156 -4.56 -3.22 -17.36
N PHE A 157 -5.44 -2.25 -17.12
CA PHE A 157 -6.06 -2.05 -15.81
C PHE A 157 -6.97 -3.21 -15.44
N ASP A 158 -7.73 -3.75 -16.38
CA ASP A 158 -8.52 -4.97 -16.19
C ASP A 158 -7.62 -6.15 -15.81
N TYR A 159 -6.51 -6.35 -16.53
CA TYR A 159 -5.53 -7.37 -16.19
C TYR A 159 -4.95 -7.18 -14.79
N MET A 160 -4.63 -5.93 -14.42
CA MET A 160 -4.13 -5.60 -13.08
C MET A 160 -5.18 -5.87 -12.01
N LEU A 161 -6.44 -5.50 -12.23
CA LEU A 161 -7.55 -5.79 -11.32
C LEU A 161 -7.73 -7.30 -11.13
N GLU A 162 -7.70 -8.09 -12.21
CA GLU A 162 -7.85 -9.55 -12.13
C GLU A 162 -6.77 -10.25 -11.30
N HIS A 163 -5.55 -9.70 -11.27
CA HIS A 163 -4.38 -10.33 -10.65
C HIS A 163 -3.86 -9.59 -9.40
N ALA A 164 -4.39 -8.42 -9.09
CA ALA A 164 -4.06 -7.69 -7.88
C ALA A 164 -4.49 -8.49 -6.65
N LEU A 165 -3.67 -8.44 -5.60
CA LEU A 165 -4.04 -9.02 -4.33
C LEU A 165 -5.09 -8.13 -3.65
N TYR A 166 -6.34 -8.58 -3.63
CA TYR A 166 -7.37 -8.00 -2.77
C TYR A 166 -7.31 -8.62 -1.40
N ILE A 167 -6.98 -7.81 -0.40
CA ILE A 167 -7.17 -8.17 1.00
C ILE A 167 -8.60 -7.75 1.36
N THR A 168 -9.55 -8.68 1.22
CA THR A 168 -10.95 -8.49 1.66
C THR A 168 -11.13 -8.86 3.12
#